data_AF-A0A951CW08-F1
#
_entry.id   AF-A0A951CW08-F1
#
_cell.length_a   1.000
_cell.length_b   1.000
_cell.length_c   1.000
_cell.angle_alpha   90.00
_cell.angle_beta   90.00
_cell.angle_gamma   90.00
#
_symmetry.space_group_name_H-M   'P 1'
#
loop_
_entity.id
_entity.type
_entity.pdbx_description
1 polymer ?
#
loop_
_entity_poly.entity_id
_entity_poly.type
_entity_poly.pdbx_seq_one_letter_code
_entity_poly.pdbx_strand_id
1 'polypeptide(L)'
;LVAEPDKWTGPAFPQDIISQGMFVFNSTDGGASWSPIPVPLEQRQAGDDKQWATADNNPSSKFHGTVYAVWGANTPLWFARKLPGENGWIGAGTDSSPTAIFEDAAFAPAICVSGDGTIHIAWHVPQSEVIFYMSSSDGGKTFSDPELCVEGMGDIDEKFATPDVLDPLSSNFATFPGGTFRVMTLVSIAPIGQSGCIIAWADARDAFTRIYYRVRSDTGTWLGDDSGTPLLGKIGFPDTTEVQHFHPQLAVTPNGTIGCAFYEFGLSRDGRFRIDVRLASSAVLADGFFFLVTVTEKPWDPLVDAPFSHGPPDQPNLTFIGEYFGLDTSDEDFCVLWTDTRTGHQELWFSRVATSRVAPRRPPRLQPGLVGQLIGGVAVDGGGWVILDGYPHPIPPSGPVTEILQLLAANALIEGVSEPAARQIERMIFRTIADIAAREGRGGEVP
;
A
#
# COMPACT_ATOMS: atom_id res chain seq x y z
N LEU A 1 18.68 2.96 -1.01
CA LEU A 1 18.63 1.66 -0.30
C LEU A 1 19.62 1.72 0.86
N VAL A 2 19.17 1.38 2.06
CA VAL A 2 20.03 1.23 3.23
C VAL A 2 19.96 -0.24 3.66
N ALA A 3 21.11 -0.87 3.91
CA ALA A 3 21.21 -2.29 4.23
C ALA A 3 21.93 -2.51 5.57
N GLU A 4 21.48 -3.50 6.34
CA GLU A 4 22.11 -3.99 7.57
C GLU A 4 23.10 -5.14 7.26
N PRO A 5 24.26 -5.22 7.94
CA PRO A 5 25.16 -6.35 7.78
C PRO A 5 24.78 -7.55 8.68
N ASP A 6 24.62 -8.72 8.07
CA ASP A 6 24.42 -10.00 8.76
C ASP A 6 25.57 -10.38 9.71
N LYS A 7 25.23 -11.00 10.85
CA LYS A 7 26.19 -11.60 11.80
C LYS A 7 26.87 -12.83 11.20
N TRP A 8 28.14 -12.73 10.82
CA TRP A 8 28.98 -13.86 10.40
C TRP A 8 29.64 -14.56 11.60
N THR A 9 29.59 -15.89 11.66
CA THR A 9 30.09 -16.72 12.78
C THR A 9 31.36 -17.53 12.45
N GLY A 10 32.17 -17.09 11.48
CA GLY A 10 33.44 -17.76 11.15
C GLY A 10 34.65 -17.28 11.98
N PRO A 11 35.87 -17.80 11.70
CA PRO A 11 37.07 -17.49 12.49
C PRO A 11 37.44 -15.99 12.39
N ALA A 12 37.86 -15.43 13.52
CA ALA A 12 38.18 -14.02 13.77
C ALA A 12 38.46 -13.15 12.53
N PHE A 13 37.61 -12.13 12.34
CA PHE A 13 37.77 -11.10 11.31
C PHE A 13 39.16 -10.44 11.39
N PRO A 14 39.81 -10.14 10.24
CA PRO A 14 40.84 -9.12 10.19
C PRO A 14 40.30 -7.81 10.79
N GLN A 15 41.12 -7.05 11.52
CA GLN A 15 40.71 -5.78 12.16
C GLN A 15 40.20 -4.70 11.17
N ASP A 16 40.18 -4.99 9.87
CA ASP A 16 39.82 -4.08 8.79
C ASP A 16 38.37 -4.24 8.30
N ILE A 17 37.56 -5.13 8.91
CA ILE A 17 36.13 -5.27 8.58
C ILE A 17 35.27 -4.59 9.65
N ILE A 18 34.62 -3.49 9.26
CA ILE A 18 33.57 -2.84 10.03
C ILE A 18 32.36 -3.78 10.04
N SER A 19 32.07 -4.39 11.19
CA SER A 19 31.04 -5.44 11.32
C SER A 19 29.62 -4.90 11.53
N GLN A 20 29.47 -3.61 11.85
CA GLN A 20 28.18 -2.96 12.10
C GLN A 20 28.23 -1.51 11.60
N GLY A 21 27.16 -1.08 10.95
CA GLY A 21 27.02 0.28 10.43
C GLY A 21 25.91 0.35 9.39
N MET A 22 25.49 1.57 9.12
CA MET A 22 24.52 1.86 8.07
C MET A 22 25.22 2.34 6.81
N PHE A 23 24.76 1.82 5.67
CA PHE A 23 25.42 2.03 4.40
C PHE A 23 24.42 2.42 3.32
N VAL A 24 24.77 3.42 2.53
CA VAL A 24 23.94 3.92 1.44
C VAL A 24 24.52 3.53 0.10
N PHE A 25 23.66 2.99 -0.75
CA PHE A 25 23.96 2.72 -2.16
C PHE A 25 23.28 3.77 -3.04
N ASN A 26 23.98 4.19 -4.09
CA ASN A 26 23.46 5.10 -5.10
C ASN A 26 23.21 4.37 -6.41
N SER A 27 22.16 4.76 -7.14
CA SER A 27 21.92 4.35 -8.51
C SER A 27 21.76 5.58 -9.39
N THR A 28 22.34 5.52 -10.60
CA THR A 28 22.26 6.60 -11.60
C THR A 28 21.46 6.20 -12.83
N ASP A 29 20.89 5.00 -12.84
CA ASP A 29 20.20 4.39 -13.98
C ASP A 29 18.82 3.84 -13.60
N GLY A 30 18.18 4.46 -12.61
CA GLY A 30 16.84 4.09 -12.17
C GLY A 30 16.77 2.77 -11.38
N GLY A 31 17.85 2.41 -10.70
CA GLY A 31 17.94 1.20 -9.87
C GLY A 31 18.41 -0.05 -10.60
N ALA A 32 18.75 0.05 -11.90
CA ALA A 32 19.24 -1.09 -12.68
C ALA A 32 20.63 -1.54 -12.24
N SER A 33 21.48 -0.60 -11.85
CA SER A 33 22.76 -0.84 -11.18
C SER A 33 22.95 0.06 -9.98
N TRP A 34 23.83 -0.38 -9.07
CA TRP A 34 24.14 0.30 -7.82
C TRP A 34 25.64 0.52 -7.70
N SER A 35 26.02 1.56 -6.97
CA SER A 35 27.42 1.87 -6.66
C SER A 35 28.11 0.64 -6.05
N PRO A 36 29.27 0.21 -6.59
CA PRO A 36 29.93 -1.02 -6.12
C PRO A 36 30.51 -0.89 -4.71
N ILE A 37 30.71 0.35 -4.24
CA ILE A 37 31.19 0.65 -2.90
C ILE A 37 30.08 1.44 -2.20
N PRO A 38 29.50 0.93 -1.10
CA PRO A 38 28.56 1.71 -0.31
C PRO A 38 29.24 2.90 0.37
N VAL A 39 28.50 3.99 0.53
CA VAL A 39 28.93 5.13 1.34
C VAL A 39 28.46 4.91 2.78
N PRO A 40 29.35 4.89 3.78
CA PRO A 40 28.93 4.77 5.16
C PRO A 40 28.14 6.01 5.59
N LEU A 41 27.00 5.76 6.21
CA LEU A 41 26.18 6.78 6.87
C LEU A 41 26.60 6.93 8.33
N GLU A 42 26.70 5.81 9.04
CA GLU A 42 27.15 5.71 10.43
C GLU A 42 27.93 4.39 10.61
N GLN A 43 28.99 4.40 11.42
CA GLN A 43 29.90 3.27 11.63
C GLN A 43 30.25 3.01 13.10
N ARG A 44 29.75 3.83 14.03
CA ARG A 44 30.32 3.93 15.38
C ARG A 44 29.40 3.45 16.48
N GLN A 45 28.11 3.23 16.23
CA GLN A 45 27.16 2.87 17.28
C GLN A 45 26.61 1.47 17.12
N ALA A 46 26.82 0.66 18.15
CA ALA A 46 26.14 -0.61 18.28
C ALA A 46 24.66 -0.35 18.58
N GLY A 47 23.75 -1.01 17.85
CA GLY A 47 22.31 -0.85 18.02
C GLY A 47 21.64 0.12 17.04
N ASP A 48 22.38 0.68 16.08
CA ASP A 48 21.75 1.36 14.94
C ASP A 48 20.97 0.36 14.08
N ASP A 49 19.66 0.53 14.02
CA ASP A 49 18.68 -0.25 13.24
C ASP A 49 17.47 0.66 12.94
N LYS A 50 16.54 0.17 12.14
CA LYS A 50 15.25 0.79 11.77
C LYS A 50 15.39 2.14 11.08
N GLN A 51 16.32 2.18 10.15
CA GLN A 51 16.56 3.31 9.29
C GLN A 51 15.41 3.58 8.31
N TRP A 52 15.19 4.86 8.04
CA TRP A 52 14.32 5.36 6.98
C TRP A 52 15.04 6.46 6.22
N ALA A 53 14.81 6.53 4.90
CA ALA A 53 15.33 7.61 4.09
C ALA A 53 14.26 8.15 3.14
N THR A 54 14.35 9.45 2.85
CA THR A 54 13.49 10.14 1.88
C THR A 54 14.30 11.21 1.14
N ALA A 55 13.74 11.77 0.09
CA ALA A 55 14.35 12.87 -0.65
C ALA A 55 13.35 13.98 -0.89
N ASP A 56 13.83 15.22 -0.87
CA ASP A 56 13.05 16.35 -1.36
C ASP A 56 13.03 16.33 -2.89
N ASN A 57 11.95 15.78 -3.44
CA ASN A 57 11.76 15.64 -4.87
C ASN A 57 10.93 16.79 -5.47
N ASN A 58 10.58 17.83 -4.71
CA ASN A 58 9.79 18.93 -5.25
C ASN A 58 10.69 20.00 -5.89
N PRO A 59 10.61 20.24 -7.22
CA PRO A 59 11.43 21.24 -7.89
C PRO A 59 11.20 22.68 -7.41
N SER A 60 10.07 22.97 -6.74
CA SER A 60 9.81 24.29 -6.14
C SER A 60 10.39 24.47 -4.74
N SER A 61 10.85 23.39 -4.10
CA SER A 61 11.46 23.46 -2.77
C SER A 61 12.85 24.10 -2.84
N LYS A 62 13.21 24.86 -1.79
CA LYS A 62 14.56 25.41 -1.62
C LYS A 62 15.60 24.33 -1.30
N PHE A 63 15.15 23.14 -0.90
CA PHE A 63 16.00 22.01 -0.52
C PHE A 63 15.94 20.86 -1.54
N HIS A 64 15.34 21.10 -2.71
CA HIS A 64 15.20 20.12 -3.79
C HIS A 64 16.50 19.36 -4.07
N GLY A 65 16.39 18.03 -4.12
CA GLY A 65 17.48 17.07 -4.33
C GLY A 65 18.25 16.68 -3.06
N THR A 66 17.88 17.23 -1.89
CA THR A 66 18.46 16.80 -0.61
C THR A 66 17.88 15.45 -0.22
N VAL A 67 18.74 14.54 0.23
CA VAL A 67 18.33 13.24 0.79
C VAL A 67 18.45 13.31 2.30
N TYR A 68 17.46 12.78 3.01
CA TYR A 68 17.38 12.74 4.45
C TYR A 68 17.32 11.30 4.93
N ALA A 69 17.95 11.01 6.07
CA ALA A 69 17.90 9.73 6.73
C ALA A 69 17.70 9.91 8.23
N VAL A 70 16.89 9.03 8.82
CA VAL A 70 16.67 8.93 10.26
C VAL A 70 16.73 7.47 10.68
N TRP A 71 17.10 7.21 11.93
CA TRP A 71 17.12 5.86 12.49
C TRP A 71 17.04 5.93 14.01
N GLY A 72 16.70 4.79 14.61
CA GLY A 72 16.55 4.63 16.04
C GLY A 72 15.89 3.30 16.35
N ALA A 73 16.46 2.53 17.27
CA ALA A 73 15.96 1.23 17.66
C ALA A 73 16.06 1.06 19.18
N ASN A 74 15.26 1.86 19.90
CA ASN A 74 15.36 2.09 21.33
C ASN A 74 16.68 2.79 21.72
N THR A 75 17.09 3.72 20.85
CA THR A 75 18.29 4.56 20.93
C THR A 75 17.89 6.02 20.68
N PRO A 76 18.80 7.01 20.85
CA PRO A 76 18.52 8.38 20.42
C PRO A 76 17.98 8.44 18.97
N LEU A 77 17.14 9.42 18.66
CA LEU A 77 16.74 9.66 17.26
C LEU A 77 17.90 10.31 16.52
N TRP A 78 18.47 9.58 15.58
CA TRP A 78 19.55 10.08 14.76
C TRP A 78 19.06 10.65 13.45
N PHE A 79 19.78 11.64 12.94
CA PHE A 79 19.51 12.28 11.68
C PHE A 79 20.78 12.56 10.89
N ALA A 80 20.65 12.39 9.58
CA ALA A 80 21.63 12.80 8.61
C ALA A 80 20.95 13.33 7.34
N ARG A 81 21.63 14.24 6.65
CA ARG A 81 21.23 14.71 5.32
C ARG A 81 22.41 14.72 4.38
N LYS A 82 22.11 14.58 3.09
CA LYS A 82 23.06 14.69 1.98
C LYS A 82 22.57 15.76 1.03
N LEU A 83 23.34 16.83 0.90
CA LEU A 83 22.99 17.97 0.05
C LEU A 83 23.17 17.61 -1.45
N PRO A 84 22.42 18.27 -2.35
CA PRO A 84 22.51 18.02 -3.78
C PRO A 84 23.95 18.20 -4.30
N GLY A 85 24.47 17.19 -4.99
CA GLY A 85 25.82 17.24 -5.58
C GLY A 85 26.98 17.05 -4.58
N GLU A 86 26.69 16.91 -3.29
CA GLU A 86 27.70 16.59 -2.29
C GLU A 86 27.90 15.08 -2.16
N ASN A 87 29.12 14.66 -1.78
CA ASN A 87 29.45 13.24 -1.62
C ASN A 87 29.30 12.73 -0.17
N GLY A 88 29.18 13.64 0.80
CA GLY A 88 29.15 13.31 2.24
C GLY A 88 27.76 13.46 2.86
N TRP A 89 27.57 12.77 3.98
CA TRP A 89 26.43 12.94 4.87
C TRP A 89 26.83 13.87 6.03
N ILE A 90 25.94 14.77 6.39
CA ILE A 90 26.10 15.74 7.48
C ILE A 90 24.90 15.65 8.42
N GLY A 91 25.08 16.03 9.68
CA GLY A 91 24.03 15.99 10.70
C GLY A 91 23.17 17.25 10.71
N ALA A 92 22.54 17.51 11.86
CA ALA A 92 21.84 18.77 12.08
C ALA A 92 22.81 19.96 12.13
N GLY A 93 22.30 21.17 11.91
CA GLY A 93 23.09 22.40 11.94
C GLY A 93 24.26 22.39 10.97
N THR A 94 25.47 22.54 11.53
CA THR A 94 26.76 22.56 10.81
C THR A 94 27.60 21.31 11.07
N ASP A 95 27.03 20.26 11.66
CA ASP A 95 27.76 19.07 12.03
C ASP A 95 28.21 18.29 10.80
N SER A 96 29.48 17.89 10.76
CA SER A 96 30.08 17.19 9.63
C SER A 96 29.84 15.67 9.64
N SER A 97 29.00 15.19 10.54
CA SER A 97 28.62 13.79 10.74
C SER A 97 27.18 13.73 11.24
N PRO A 98 26.49 12.58 11.17
CA PRO A 98 25.18 12.45 11.76
C PRO A 98 25.10 12.93 13.22
N THR A 99 23.93 13.39 13.63
CA THR A 99 23.68 13.96 14.96
C THR A 99 22.42 13.33 15.57
N ALA A 100 22.42 13.10 16.88
CA ALA A 100 21.21 12.83 17.63
C ALA A 100 20.38 14.12 17.71
N ILE A 101 19.16 14.10 17.18
CA ILE A 101 18.22 15.23 17.21
C ILE A 101 17.16 15.06 18.32
N PHE A 102 17.13 13.91 18.97
CA PHE A 102 16.43 13.64 20.22
C PHE A 102 17.24 12.63 21.03
N GLU A 103 17.55 12.96 22.29
CA GLU A 103 18.48 12.17 23.12
C GLU A 103 17.82 10.98 23.82
N ASP A 104 16.49 10.99 24.01
CA ASP A 104 15.78 9.85 24.57
C ASP A 104 15.45 8.80 23.49
N ALA A 105 14.87 7.69 23.92
CA ALA A 105 14.57 6.57 23.04
C ALA A 105 13.60 6.93 21.91
N ALA A 106 14.01 6.63 20.69
CA ALA A 106 13.19 6.52 19.50
C ALA A 106 13.29 5.11 18.93
N PHE A 107 12.22 4.67 18.27
CA PHE A 107 12.14 3.35 17.66
C PHE A 107 11.44 3.44 16.31
N ALA A 108 12.08 2.89 15.28
CA ALA A 108 11.59 2.85 13.90
C ALA A 108 10.97 4.17 13.39
N PRO A 109 11.74 5.28 13.41
CA PRO A 109 11.25 6.56 12.95
C PRO A 109 10.90 6.54 11.47
N ALA A 110 9.81 7.20 11.11
CA ALA A 110 9.40 7.46 9.74
C ALA A 110 9.62 8.93 9.40
N ILE A 111 10.05 9.22 8.16
CA ILE A 111 10.33 10.58 7.68
C ILE A 111 9.69 10.85 6.32
N CYS A 112 9.15 12.06 6.15
CA CYS A 112 8.72 12.57 4.85
C CYS A 112 9.06 14.06 4.67
N VAL A 113 8.96 14.55 3.44
CA VAL A 113 9.21 15.96 3.08
C VAL A 113 7.99 16.52 2.36
N SER A 114 7.46 17.63 2.86
CA SER A 114 6.31 18.34 2.32
C SER A 114 6.67 19.22 1.12
N GLY A 115 5.66 19.74 0.42
CA GLY A 115 5.85 20.52 -0.80
C GLY A 115 6.74 21.76 -0.64
N ASP A 116 6.73 22.41 0.52
CA ASP A 116 7.57 23.56 0.80
C ASP A 116 9.00 23.21 1.29
N GLY A 117 9.32 21.92 1.38
CA GLY A 117 10.58 21.40 1.90
C GLY A 117 10.60 21.17 3.41
N THR A 118 9.46 21.30 4.10
CA THR A 118 9.35 20.94 5.53
C THR A 118 9.57 19.44 5.73
N ILE A 119 10.48 19.09 6.63
CA ILE A 119 10.76 17.72 7.03
C ILE A 119 9.84 17.37 8.20
N HIS A 120 9.22 16.20 8.14
CA HIS A 120 8.36 15.64 9.18
C HIS A 120 8.95 14.31 9.63
N ILE A 121 9.12 14.12 10.94
CA ILE A 121 9.59 12.87 11.54
C ILE A 121 8.59 12.46 12.61
N ALA A 122 8.20 11.18 12.61
CA ALA A 122 7.35 10.60 13.65
C ALA A 122 7.87 9.24 14.08
N TRP A 123 7.69 8.89 15.35
CA TRP A 123 8.12 7.61 15.91
C TRP A 123 7.23 7.19 17.09
N HIS A 124 7.23 5.89 17.35
CA HIS A 124 6.54 5.26 18.47
C HIS A 124 7.53 4.38 19.22
N VAL A 125 7.55 4.46 20.54
CA VAL A 125 8.35 3.57 21.37
C VAL A 125 7.46 2.42 21.84
N PRO A 126 7.80 1.14 21.59
CA PRO A 126 7.02 0.00 22.06
C PRO A 126 6.64 0.08 23.54
N GLN A 127 5.45 -0.41 23.90
CA GLN A 127 4.86 -0.33 25.24
C GLN A 127 4.55 1.10 25.71
N SER A 128 4.30 2.03 24.78
CA SER A 128 3.79 3.36 25.08
C SER A 128 2.46 3.63 24.38
N GLU A 129 1.66 4.52 24.94
CA GLU A 129 0.36 4.90 24.38
C GLU A 129 0.44 6.18 23.52
N VAL A 130 1.65 6.57 23.09
CA VAL A 130 1.91 7.86 22.44
C VAL A 130 2.74 7.76 21.17
N ILE A 131 2.47 8.64 20.21
CA ILE A 131 3.33 8.84 19.03
C ILE A 131 3.94 10.23 19.11
N PHE A 132 5.27 10.28 18.99
CA PHE A 132 6.03 11.52 18.98
C PHE A 132 6.19 12.05 17.56
N TYR A 133 6.35 13.36 17.44
CA TYR A 133 6.55 14.07 16.19
C TYR A 133 7.55 15.21 16.35
N MET A 134 8.32 15.48 15.31
CA MET A 134 9.09 16.72 15.17
C MET A 134 9.17 17.17 13.72
N SER A 135 9.57 18.42 13.51
CA SER A 135 9.68 19.00 12.18
C SER A 135 10.88 19.91 12.01
N SER A 136 11.29 20.10 10.76
CA SER A 136 12.29 21.09 10.36
C SER A 136 11.82 21.85 9.12
N SER A 137 11.84 23.18 9.19
CA SER A 137 11.49 24.07 8.05
C SER A 137 12.72 24.68 7.36
N ASP A 138 13.92 24.32 7.80
CA ASP A 138 15.19 24.90 7.35
C ASP A 138 16.13 23.89 6.67
N GLY A 139 15.56 22.78 6.17
CA GLY A 139 16.28 21.72 5.47
C GLY A 139 17.04 20.80 6.43
N GLY A 140 16.56 20.67 7.67
CA GLY A 140 17.15 19.79 8.70
C GLY A 140 18.32 20.43 9.43
N LYS A 141 18.46 21.76 9.43
CA LYS A 141 19.49 22.45 10.22
C LYS A 141 19.07 22.57 11.68
N THR A 142 17.79 22.81 11.93
CA THR A 142 17.20 22.80 13.27
C THR A 142 15.91 22.00 13.25
N PHE A 143 15.54 21.44 14.40
CA PHE A 143 14.29 20.72 14.60
C PHE A 143 13.49 21.39 15.73
N SER A 144 12.17 21.28 15.65
CA SER A 144 11.30 21.62 16.77
C SER A 144 11.56 20.72 17.97
N ASP A 145 11.17 21.16 19.16
CA ASP A 145 11.03 20.24 20.28
C ASP A 145 10.04 19.10 19.92
N PRO A 146 10.22 17.89 20.48
CA PRO A 146 9.28 16.79 20.30
C PRO A 146 7.87 17.17 20.77
N GLU A 147 6.88 16.87 19.93
CA GLU A 147 5.46 17.06 20.20
C GLU A 147 4.79 15.69 20.33
N LEU A 148 3.83 15.55 21.25
CA LEU A 148 2.94 14.40 21.29
C LEU A 148 1.88 14.60 20.21
N CYS A 149 1.97 13.82 19.13
CA CYS A 149 1.00 13.89 18.04
C CYS A 149 -0.13 12.87 18.19
N VAL A 150 0.02 11.84 19.03
CA VAL A 150 -1.06 10.91 19.37
C VAL A 150 -0.95 10.56 20.84
N GLU A 151 -2.09 10.47 21.52
CA GLU A 151 -2.21 10.04 22.91
C GLU A 151 -3.36 9.02 23.07
N GLY A 152 -3.18 8.01 23.91
CA GLY A 152 -4.22 7.01 24.20
C GLY A 152 -4.44 5.98 23.08
N MET A 153 -3.40 5.67 22.31
CA MET A 153 -3.41 4.51 21.42
C MET A 153 -3.14 3.22 22.19
N GLY A 154 -3.68 2.09 21.71
CA GLY A 154 -3.29 0.78 22.23
C GLY A 154 -2.07 0.25 21.49
N ASP A 155 -1.03 -0.15 22.22
CA ASP A 155 0.16 -0.74 21.63
C ASP A 155 0.02 -2.27 21.43
N ILE A 156 0.50 -2.78 20.30
CA ILE A 156 0.54 -4.20 19.97
C ILE A 156 1.45 -4.97 20.93
N ASP A 157 2.62 -4.44 21.28
CA ASP A 157 3.53 -5.12 22.20
C ASP A 157 2.93 -5.20 23.61
N GLU A 158 2.35 -4.11 24.11
CA GLU A 158 1.62 -4.14 25.39
C GLU A 158 0.47 -5.17 25.40
N LYS A 159 -0.30 -5.26 24.30
CA LYS A 159 -1.48 -6.14 24.26
C LYS A 159 -1.18 -7.61 24.04
N PHE A 160 -0.19 -7.91 23.20
CA PHE A 160 0.03 -9.25 22.66
C PHE A 160 1.38 -9.85 23.02
N ALA A 161 2.28 -9.13 23.71
CA ALA A 161 3.51 -9.73 24.22
C ALA A 161 3.22 -10.69 25.39
N THR A 162 4.10 -11.69 25.53
CA THR A 162 4.04 -12.63 26.66
C THR A 162 4.44 -11.91 27.96
N PRO A 163 3.70 -12.08 29.08
CA PRO A 163 3.84 -11.27 30.30
C PRO A 163 5.21 -11.27 31.02
N ASP A 164 6.17 -12.09 30.63
CA ASP A 164 7.32 -12.43 31.47
C ASP A 164 8.64 -11.67 31.19
N VAL A 165 8.71 -10.74 30.23
CA VAL A 165 9.92 -9.87 30.12
C VAL A 165 9.58 -8.45 29.65
N LEU A 166 9.62 -7.50 30.58
CA LEU A 166 9.42 -6.06 30.39
C LEU A 166 10.73 -5.33 30.01
N ASP A 167 11.52 -5.90 29.11
CA ASP A 167 12.71 -5.21 28.60
C ASP A 167 12.47 -4.86 27.12
N PRO A 168 12.48 -3.57 26.73
CA PRO A 168 12.37 -3.16 25.33
C PRO A 168 13.57 -3.61 24.47
N LEU A 169 14.61 -4.17 25.08
CA LEU A 169 15.68 -4.93 24.43
C LEU A 169 15.56 -6.46 24.62
N SER A 170 14.61 -6.93 25.44
CA SER A 170 14.23 -8.33 25.43
C SER A 170 13.46 -8.63 24.17
N SER A 171 14.11 -9.42 23.35
CA SER A 171 13.65 -10.37 22.34
C SER A 171 12.21 -10.94 22.38
N ASN A 172 11.34 -10.64 23.36
CA ASN A 172 9.97 -11.13 23.40
C ASN A 172 9.05 -10.27 22.54
N PHE A 173 8.97 -10.62 21.27
CA PHE A 173 8.08 -9.96 20.33
C PHE A 173 6.63 -10.39 20.51
N ALA A 174 5.70 -9.46 20.32
CA ALA A 174 4.27 -9.79 20.23
C ALA A 174 3.97 -10.69 19.03
N THR A 175 2.95 -11.55 19.19
CA THR A 175 2.38 -12.37 18.12
C THR A 175 0.86 -12.30 18.17
N PHE A 176 0.20 -12.25 17.02
CA PHE A 176 -1.27 -12.33 17.01
C PHE A 176 -1.77 -13.74 17.30
N PRO A 177 -2.95 -13.90 17.91
CA PRO A 177 -3.60 -15.21 18.03
C PRO A 177 -3.69 -15.91 16.67
N GLY A 178 -3.18 -17.15 16.61
CA GLY A 178 -3.15 -17.95 15.37
C GLY A 178 -1.92 -17.71 14.47
N GLY A 179 -1.09 -16.71 14.78
CA GLY A 179 0.18 -16.46 14.11
C GLY A 179 1.38 -16.96 14.92
N THR A 180 2.54 -17.06 14.27
CA THR A 180 3.83 -17.28 14.94
C THR A 180 4.86 -16.21 14.60
N PHE A 181 4.46 -15.17 13.87
CA PHE A 181 5.37 -14.13 13.39
C PHE A 181 5.35 -12.92 14.31
N ARG A 182 6.51 -12.26 14.46
CA ARG A 182 6.56 -11.01 15.23
C ARG A 182 5.72 -9.91 14.62
N VAL A 183 5.07 -9.14 15.47
CA VAL A 183 4.30 -7.93 15.12
C VAL A 183 4.58 -6.84 16.15
N MET A 184 4.46 -5.59 15.73
CA MET A 184 4.67 -4.42 16.60
C MET A 184 3.92 -3.21 16.03
N THR A 185 3.74 -2.18 16.86
CA THR A 185 3.16 -0.92 16.39
C THR A 185 4.24 -0.08 15.71
N LEU A 186 4.11 0.08 14.39
CA LEU A 186 4.97 0.95 13.58
C LEU A 186 4.20 2.15 13.05
N VAL A 187 4.92 3.26 12.92
CA VAL A 187 4.42 4.52 12.38
C VAL A 187 4.77 4.61 10.91
N SER A 188 3.82 5.08 10.11
CA SER A 188 4.09 5.54 8.75
C SER A 188 3.68 7.01 8.62
N ILE A 189 4.38 7.76 7.78
CA ILE A 189 4.12 9.18 7.54
C ILE A 189 4.24 9.51 6.06
N ALA A 190 3.36 10.38 5.56
CA ALA A 190 3.43 10.89 4.20
C ALA A 190 3.06 12.38 4.15
N PRO A 191 3.60 13.14 3.17
CA PRO A 191 3.35 14.57 3.07
C PRO A 191 1.96 14.82 2.47
N ILE A 192 1.28 15.87 2.94
CA ILE A 192 0.04 16.37 2.35
C ILE A 192 0.07 17.90 2.26
N GLY A 193 -0.64 18.47 1.30
CA GLY A 193 -0.69 19.92 1.15
C GLY A 193 0.70 20.53 0.87
N GLN A 194 0.92 21.76 1.34
CA GLN A 194 2.20 22.45 1.19
C GLN A 194 3.18 22.15 2.32
N SER A 195 2.68 22.02 3.55
CA SER A 195 3.49 21.91 4.77
C SER A 195 2.92 20.89 5.76
N GLY A 196 1.88 20.14 5.37
CA GLY A 196 1.18 19.18 6.23
C GLY A 196 1.69 17.75 6.08
N CYS A 197 1.25 16.88 6.99
CA CYS A 197 1.53 15.45 6.90
C CYS A 197 0.35 14.61 7.40
N ILE A 198 0.29 13.37 6.97
CA ILE A 198 -0.58 12.34 7.53
C ILE A 198 0.28 11.27 8.18
N ILE A 199 -0.10 10.84 9.38
CA ILE A 199 0.53 9.75 10.13
C ILE A 199 -0.48 8.62 10.26
N ALA A 200 -0.05 7.37 10.11
CA ALA A 200 -0.86 6.17 10.36
C ALA A 200 -0.10 5.14 11.20
N TRP A 201 -0.85 4.38 12.00
CA TRP A 201 -0.34 3.32 12.88
C TRP A 201 -1.36 2.20 13.02
N ALA A 202 -0.89 1.04 13.48
CA ALA A 202 -1.77 -0.04 13.91
C ALA A 202 -2.11 0.15 15.40
N ASP A 203 -3.40 0.24 15.73
CA ASP A 203 -3.86 0.49 17.08
C ASP A 203 -4.52 -0.76 17.65
N ALA A 204 -4.11 -1.16 18.84
CA ALA A 204 -4.53 -2.37 19.52
C ALA A 204 -5.54 -2.12 20.66
N ARG A 205 -6.11 -0.92 20.81
CA ARG A 205 -7.03 -0.63 21.94
C ARG A 205 -8.27 -1.54 21.96
N ASP A 206 -8.76 -1.91 20.78
CA ASP A 206 -9.95 -2.76 20.60
C ASP A 206 -9.59 -4.24 20.43
N ALA A 207 -10.57 -5.14 20.48
CA ALA A 207 -10.36 -6.60 20.39
C ALA A 207 -9.45 -7.05 19.23
N PHE A 208 -9.48 -6.30 18.12
CA PHE A 208 -8.62 -6.49 16.97
C PHE A 208 -7.95 -5.19 16.59
N THR A 209 -6.72 -5.26 16.10
CA THR A 209 -5.96 -4.10 15.65
C THR A 209 -6.61 -3.50 14.41
N ARG A 210 -6.62 -2.17 14.33
CA ARG A 210 -7.08 -1.42 13.16
C ARG A 210 -6.03 -0.38 12.79
N ILE A 211 -6.02 0.04 11.53
CA ILE A 211 -5.20 1.19 11.15
C ILE A 211 -5.93 2.46 11.56
N TYR A 212 -5.25 3.31 12.32
CA TYR A 212 -5.68 4.65 12.67
C TYR A 212 -4.77 5.68 12.00
N TYR A 213 -5.27 6.91 11.89
CA TYR A 213 -4.49 8.01 11.34
C TYR A 213 -4.77 9.34 12.06
N ARG A 214 -3.83 10.28 11.91
CA ARG A 214 -3.97 11.68 12.29
C ARG A 214 -3.33 12.57 11.23
N VAL A 215 -3.83 13.80 11.10
CA VAL A 215 -3.40 14.73 10.06
C VAL A 215 -2.89 16.02 10.68
N ARG A 216 -1.69 16.46 10.28
CA ARG A 216 -1.20 17.82 10.52
C ARG A 216 -1.52 18.67 9.29
N SER A 217 -2.29 19.72 9.51
CA SER A 217 -2.60 20.72 8.47
C SER A 217 -1.40 21.58 8.10
N ASP A 218 -1.50 22.30 6.97
CA ASP A 218 -0.48 23.27 6.53
C ASP A 218 -0.24 24.41 7.54
N THR A 219 -1.19 24.66 8.45
CA THR A 219 -1.03 25.65 9.53
C THR A 219 -0.31 25.09 10.75
N GLY A 220 0.12 23.82 10.71
CA GLY A 220 0.78 23.13 11.81
C GLY A 220 -0.16 22.57 12.88
N THR A 221 -1.48 22.55 12.64
CA THR A 221 -2.48 22.06 13.61
C THR A 221 -2.82 20.61 13.34
N TRP A 222 -2.83 19.76 14.38
CA TRP A 222 -3.38 18.41 14.30
C TRP A 222 -4.89 18.42 14.22
N LEU A 223 -5.42 17.62 13.29
CA LEU A 223 -6.84 17.46 13.03
C LEU A 223 -7.33 16.11 13.58
N GLY A 224 -8.57 16.09 14.05
CA GLY A 224 -9.19 14.91 14.65
C GLY A 224 -8.87 14.73 16.14
N ASP A 225 -9.36 13.63 16.69
CA ASP A 225 -9.14 13.24 18.08
C ASP A 225 -7.64 13.00 18.37
N ASP A 226 -7.20 13.24 19.61
CA ASP A 226 -5.81 13.02 20.03
C ASP A 226 -5.42 11.55 19.94
N SER A 227 -6.39 10.64 20.07
CA SER A 227 -6.19 9.21 19.90
C SER A 227 -6.37 8.75 18.44
N GLY A 228 -6.54 9.67 17.50
CA GLY A 228 -6.63 9.35 16.08
C GLY A 228 -8.02 8.95 15.59
N THR A 229 -8.12 8.73 14.28
CA THR A 229 -9.35 8.32 13.59
C THR A 229 -9.14 6.97 12.89
N PRO A 230 -10.07 6.01 12.98
CA PRO A 230 -9.98 4.76 12.23
C PRO A 230 -9.95 5.03 10.72
N LEU A 231 -8.97 4.45 10.03
CA LEU A 231 -8.73 4.67 8.60
C LEU A 231 -9.94 4.28 7.74
N LEU A 232 -10.56 3.14 8.00
CA LEU A 232 -11.66 2.61 7.19
C LEU A 232 -13.05 3.07 7.68
N GLY A 233 -13.10 3.91 8.72
CA GLY A 233 -14.33 4.34 9.37
C GLY A 233 -15.30 3.19 9.65
N LYS A 234 -16.59 3.42 9.41
CA LYS A 234 -17.66 2.42 9.58
C LYS A 234 -17.90 1.54 8.35
N ILE A 235 -17.25 1.83 7.21
CA ILE A 235 -17.58 1.24 5.90
C ILE A 235 -16.67 0.04 5.59
N GLY A 236 -15.48 -0.05 6.22
CA GLY A 236 -14.54 -1.14 5.97
C GLY A 236 -14.93 -2.45 6.64
N PHE A 237 -15.14 -2.43 7.96
CA PHE A 237 -15.43 -3.60 8.77
C PHE A 237 -16.10 -3.15 10.07
N PRO A 238 -17.13 -3.85 10.58
CA PRO A 238 -17.49 -3.66 11.99
C PRO A 238 -16.28 -4.03 12.85
N ASP A 239 -16.09 -3.35 13.98
CA ASP A 239 -14.99 -3.60 14.93
C ASP A 239 -14.97 -5.06 15.43
N THR A 240 -16.07 -5.78 15.24
CA THR A 240 -16.23 -7.22 15.52
C THR A 240 -15.65 -8.15 14.46
N THR A 241 -15.11 -7.64 13.34
CA THR A 241 -14.52 -8.51 12.32
C THR A 241 -13.20 -9.08 12.85
N GLU A 242 -13.12 -10.41 12.89
CA GLU A 242 -12.02 -11.15 13.52
C GLU A 242 -10.75 -11.22 12.63
N VAL A 243 -10.28 -10.05 12.21
CA VAL A 243 -9.03 -9.86 11.46
C VAL A 243 -8.21 -8.75 12.12
N GLN A 244 -6.88 -8.83 12.05
CA GLN A 244 -5.93 -7.85 12.54
C GLN A 244 -5.42 -7.01 11.36
N HIS A 245 -5.39 -5.67 11.49
CA HIS A 245 -4.73 -4.79 10.52
C HIS A 245 -3.44 -4.21 11.11
N PHE A 246 -2.32 -4.31 10.39
CA PHE A 246 -1.01 -3.95 10.94
C PHE A 246 0.03 -3.57 9.88
N HIS A 247 1.13 -2.98 10.35
CA HIS A 247 2.26 -2.47 9.56
C HIS A 247 1.82 -1.58 8.38
N PRO A 248 1.16 -0.43 8.65
CA PRO A 248 0.70 0.46 7.59
C PRO A 248 1.88 1.11 6.86
N GLN A 249 1.69 1.40 5.58
CA GLN A 249 2.57 2.25 4.77
C GLN A 249 1.77 3.28 4.02
N LEU A 250 2.14 4.54 4.18
CA LEU A 250 1.50 5.70 3.56
C LEU A 250 2.29 6.20 2.38
N ALA A 251 1.57 6.63 1.35
CA ALA A 251 2.14 7.41 0.26
C ALA A 251 1.05 8.33 -0.32
N VAL A 252 1.47 9.46 -0.88
CA VAL A 252 0.58 10.43 -1.48
C VAL A 252 1.03 10.68 -2.91
N THR A 253 0.11 10.45 -3.84
CA THR A 253 0.36 10.65 -5.27
C THR A 253 0.51 12.14 -5.60
N PRO A 254 1.12 12.49 -6.74
CA PRO A 254 1.25 13.88 -7.17
C PRO A 254 -0.08 14.64 -7.33
N ASN A 255 -1.20 13.94 -7.52
CA ASN A 255 -2.52 14.53 -7.60
C ASN A 255 -3.22 14.71 -6.23
N GLY A 256 -2.55 14.34 -5.13
CA GLY A 256 -3.06 14.45 -3.76
C GLY A 256 -3.87 13.25 -3.27
N THR A 257 -4.01 12.17 -4.06
CA THR A 257 -4.63 10.92 -3.57
C THR A 257 -3.72 10.26 -2.55
N ILE A 258 -4.27 10.00 -1.37
CA ILE A 258 -3.61 9.32 -0.25
C ILE A 258 -3.85 7.82 -0.38
N GLY A 259 -2.80 7.03 -0.25
CA GLY A 259 -2.87 5.57 -0.13
C GLY A 259 -2.27 5.10 1.18
N CYS A 260 -2.90 4.10 1.79
CA CYS A 260 -2.39 3.39 2.94
C CYS A 260 -2.49 1.88 2.67
N ALA A 261 -1.34 1.24 2.49
CA ALA A 261 -1.27 -0.20 2.34
C ALA A 261 -0.99 -0.83 3.72
N PHE A 262 -1.47 -2.04 3.98
CA PHE A 262 -1.27 -2.73 5.26
C PHE A 262 -1.53 -4.23 5.12
N TYR A 263 -1.08 -5.02 6.09
CA TYR A 263 -1.43 -6.43 6.20
C TYR A 263 -2.77 -6.61 6.92
N GLU A 264 -3.56 -7.56 6.45
CA GLU A 264 -4.78 -8.06 7.08
C GLU A 264 -4.59 -9.54 7.43
N PHE A 265 -4.59 -9.88 8.73
CA PHE A 265 -4.37 -11.24 9.21
C PHE A 265 -5.59 -11.79 9.94
N GLY A 266 -6.09 -12.95 9.54
CA GLY A 266 -7.20 -13.57 10.24
C GLY A 266 -7.62 -14.92 9.67
N LEU A 267 -8.71 -15.45 10.20
CA LEU A 267 -9.20 -16.77 9.82
C LEU A 267 -9.85 -16.73 8.42
N SER A 268 -9.28 -17.49 7.50
CA SER A 268 -9.84 -17.70 6.16
C SER A 268 -11.01 -18.67 6.16
N ARG A 269 -11.74 -18.74 5.04
CA ARG A 269 -12.93 -19.62 4.89
C ARG A 269 -12.64 -21.10 5.08
N ASP A 270 -11.40 -21.52 4.93
CA ASP A 270 -10.92 -22.89 5.14
C ASP A 270 -10.49 -23.17 6.59
N GLY A 271 -10.69 -22.21 7.50
CA GLY A 271 -10.33 -22.32 8.92
C GLY A 271 -8.84 -22.18 9.19
N ARG A 272 -8.05 -21.66 8.23
CA ARG A 272 -6.62 -21.37 8.43
C ARG A 272 -6.39 -19.88 8.57
N PHE A 273 -5.46 -19.50 9.44
CA PHE A 273 -5.02 -18.12 9.53
C PHE A 273 -4.17 -17.76 8.32
N ARG A 274 -4.49 -16.62 7.68
CA ARG A 274 -3.78 -16.16 6.49
C ARG A 274 -3.65 -14.65 6.48
N ILE A 275 -2.75 -14.16 5.64
CA ILE A 275 -2.52 -12.74 5.40
C ILE A 275 -2.99 -12.37 4.00
N ASP A 276 -3.74 -11.27 3.91
CA ASP A 276 -3.94 -10.50 2.69
C ASP A 276 -3.18 -9.17 2.79
N VAL A 277 -2.74 -8.63 1.65
CA VAL A 277 -2.29 -7.24 1.57
C VAL A 277 -3.47 -6.40 1.11
N ARG A 278 -3.73 -5.32 1.85
CA ARG A 278 -4.82 -4.39 1.58
C ARG A 278 -4.23 -3.05 1.17
N LEU A 279 -4.98 -2.30 0.36
CA LEU A 279 -4.73 -0.90 0.09
C LEU A 279 -6.03 -0.13 0.26
N ALA A 280 -6.00 0.86 1.16
CA ALA A 280 -7.01 1.87 1.33
C ALA A 280 -6.57 3.15 0.60
N SER A 281 -7.43 3.80 -0.17
CA SER A 281 -7.10 5.09 -0.77
C SER A 281 -8.23 6.12 -0.69
N SER A 282 -7.88 7.39 -0.65
CA SER A 282 -8.83 8.49 -0.73
C SER A 282 -8.23 9.74 -1.37
N ALA A 283 -9.05 10.43 -2.16
CA ALA A 283 -8.72 11.75 -2.70
C ALA A 283 -9.18 12.90 -1.77
N VAL A 284 -9.93 12.59 -0.72
CA VAL A 284 -10.43 13.57 0.26
C VAL A 284 -10.29 13.04 1.67
N LEU A 285 -9.76 13.87 2.57
CA LEU A 285 -9.78 13.61 4.01
C LEU A 285 -11.17 13.95 4.57
N ALA A 286 -12.19 13.20 4.15
CA ALA A 286 -13.56 13.33 4.62
C ALA A 286 -13.98 12.04 5.35
N ASP A 287 -14.28 12.16 6.65
CA ASP A 287 -14.94 11.19 7.53
C ASP A 287 -14.65 9.70 7.25
N GLY A 288 -13.36 9.32 7.19
CA GLY A 288 -12.94 7.92 7.06
C GLY A 288 -13.38 7.24 5.76
N PHE A 289 -13.71 8.00 4.71
CA PHE A 289 -14.02 7.41 3.42
C PHE A 289 -12.72 7.06 2.70
N PHE A 290 -12.32 5.79 2.81
CA PHE A 290 -11.30 5.18 1.98
C PHE A 290 -11.91 4.08 1.12
N PHE A 291 -11.55 4.05 -0.16
CA PHE A 291 -11.78 2.91 -1.02
C PHE A 291 -10.79 1.80 -0.65
N LEU A 292 -11.29 0.59 -0.42
CA LEU A 292 -10.48 -0.56 0.00
C LEU A 292 -10.39 -1.61 -1.12
N VAL A 293 -9.18 -2.08 -1.39
CA VAL A 293 -8.93 -3.25 -2.25
C VAL A 293 -8.03 -4.27 -1.58
N THR A 294 -8.20 -5.53 -1.99
CA THR A 294 -7.22 -6.59 -1.77
C THR A 294 -6.18 -6.51 -2.89
N VAL A 295 -4.92 -6.36 -2.52
CA VAL A 295 -3.76 -6.29 -3.43
C VAL A 295 -3.30 -7.71 -3.78
N THR A 296 -3.38 -8.63 -2.83
CA THR A 296 -3.07 -10.04 -3.02
C THR A 296 -4.13 -10.74 -3.88
N GLU A 297 -3.69 -11.50 -4.88
CA GLU A 297 -4.60 -12.36 -5.67
C GLU A 297 -5.18 -13.53 -4.84
N LYS A 298 -4.41 -13.98 -3.83
CA LYS A 298 -4.81 -14.99 -2.86
C LYS A 298 -4.16 -14.70 -1.51
N PRO A 299 -4.85 -14.99 -0.40
CA PRO A 299 -4.26 -14.89 0.93
C PRO A 299 -3.19 -15.97 1.14
N TRP A 300 -2.11 -15.62 1.82
CA TRP A 300 -0.94 -16.48 2.03
C TRP A 300 -0.79 -16.91 3.49
N ASP A 301 -0.11 -18.03 3.71
CA ASP A 301 0.03 -18.65 5.03
C ASP A 301 1.40 -18.28 5.62
N PRO A 302 1.45 -17.44 6.67
CA PRO A 302 2.71 -16.98 7.24
C PRO A 302 3.52 -18.08 7.94
N LEU A 303 2.98 -19.31 8.07
CA LEU A 303 3.69 -20.44 8.66
C LEU A 303 4.51 -21.25 7.64
N VAL A 304 4.32 -20.99 6.34
CA VAL A 304 5.02 -21.71 5.29
C VAL A 304 6.41 -21.10 5.11
N ASP A 305 7.46 -21.81 5.53
CA ASP A 305 8.88 -21.44 5.33
C ASP A 305 9.23 -19.98 5.65
N ALA A 306 8.54 -19.38 6.64
CA ALA A 306 8.93 -18.09 7.15
C ALA A 306 10.25 -18.25 7.93
N PRO A 307 11.25 -17.39 7.69
CA PRO A 307 12.51 -17.46 8.43
C PRO A 307 12.26 -17.26 9.92
N PHE A 308 13.10 -17.87 10.74
CA PHE A 308 13.06 -17.61 12.18
C PHE A 308 13.42 -16.16 12.45
N SER A 309 12.66 -15.53 13.34
CA SER A 309 13.03 -14.24 13.90
C SER A 309 14.24 -14.42 14.82
N HIS A 310 14.96 -13.33 15.10
CA HIS A 310 15.97 -13.29 16.17
C HIS A 310 15.33 -13.28 17.57
N GLY A 311 14.22 -14.02 17.73
CA GLY A 311 13.52 -14.18 18.99
C GLY A 311 14.41 -14.80 20.05
N PRO A 312 13.98 -14.75 21.32
CA PRO A 312 14.80 -15.27 22.39
C PRO A 312 14.80 -16.80 22.36
N PRO A 313 15.67 -17.41 23.17
CA PRO A 313 15.62 -18.86 23.39
C PRO A 313 14.25 -19.40 23.83
N ASP A 314 13.39 -18.61 24.48
CA ASP A 314 12.05 -18.99 24.94
C ASP A 314 10.94 -18.82 23.89
N GLN A 315 11.21 -18.24 22.71
CA GLN A 315 10.30 -18.28 21.55
C GLN A 315 10.95 -18.94 20.32
N PRO A 316 11.32 -20.23 20.40
CA PRO A 316 12.08 -20.92 19.33
C PRO A 316 11.30 -21.08 18.02
N ASN A 317 9.98 -20.87 18.04
CA ASN A 317 9.10 -20.95 16.87
C ASN A 317 8.69 -19.57 16.35
N LEU A 318 9.24 -18.48 16.89
CA LEU A 318 8.96 -17.14 16.41
C LEU A 318 9.51 -16.99 14.99
N THR A 319 8.62 -16.69 14.05
CA THR A 319 8.97 -16.44 12.65
C THR A 319 9.03 -14.94 12.37
N PHE A 320 9.60 -14.60 11.23
CA PHE A 320 9.67 -13.23 10.75
C PHE A 320 9.08 -13.16 9.35
N ILE A 321 7.97 -12.46 9.22
CA ILE A 321 7.38 -12.20 7.91
C ILE A 321 7.90 -10.92 7.27
N GLY A 322 8.83 -10.19 7.90
CA GLY A 322 9.21 -8.84 7.48
C GLY A 322 8.36 -7.77 8.15
N GLU A 323 9.01 -6.72 8.67
CA GLU A 323 8.36 -5.41 8.89
C GLU A 323 8.69 -4.41 7.76
N TYR A 324 9.52 -4.84 6.80
CA TYR A 324 9.91 -4.09 5.61
C TYR A 324 8.85 -4.25 4.51
N PHE A 325 7.69 -3.65 4.78
CA PHE A 325 6.59 -3.46 3.84
C PHE A 325 6.74 -2.07 3.20
N GLY A 326 6.40 -1.92 1.91
CA GLY A 326 6.68 -0.70 1.16
C GLY A 326 5.49 -0.20 0.34
N LEU A 327 5.30 1.11 0.32
CA LEU A 327 4.35 1.79 -0.56
C LEU A 327 5.03 3.00 -1.19
N ASP A 328 4.95 3.10 -2.51
CA ASP A 328 5.32 4.30 -3.25
C ASP A 328 4.26 4.61 -4.31
N THR A 329 4.41 5.72 -5.03
CA THR A 329 3.42 6.20 -5.99
C THR A 329 4.03 6.58 -7.32
N SER A 330 3.16 6.57 -8.33
CA SER A 330 3.33 7.29 -9.59
C SER A 330 2.16 8.25 -9.77
N ASP A 331 2.09 8.93 -10.91
CA ASP A 331 0.95 9.79 -11.25
C ASP A 331 -0.38 9.02 -11.33
N GLU A 332 -0.33 7.72 -11.64
CA GLU A 332 -1.51 6.92 -11.95
C GLU A 332 -1.74 5.74 -10.98
N ASP A 333 -0.70 5.26 -10.29
CA ASP A 333 -0.76 4.04 -9.50
C ASP A 333 -0.07 4.16 -8.14
N PHE A 334 -0.52 3.32 -7.20
CA PHE A 334 0.22 2.91 -6.01
C PHE A 334 1.08 1.68 -6.33
N CYS A 335 2.34 1.70 -5.92
CA CYS A 335 3.33 0.65 -6.06
C CYS A 335 3.53 -0.03 -4.70
N VAL A 336 2.94 -1.20 -4.50
CA VAL A 336 2.94 -1.92 -3.23
C VAL A 336 3.99 -3.03 -3.26
N LEU A 337 4.87 -3.07 -2.28
CA LEU A 337 5.89 -4.10 -2.08
C LEU A 337 5.66 -4.79 -0.72
N TRP A 338 5.69 -6.13 -0.70
CA TRP A 338 5.53 -6.90 0.52
C TRP A 338 6.32 -8.20 0.46
N THR A 339 6.38 -8.88 1.60
CA THR A 339 6.97 -10.21 1.78
C THR A 339 5.87 -11.25 1.84
N ASP A 340 6.06 -12.39 1.18
CA ASP A 340 5.03 -13.42 1.03
C ASP A 340 5.68 -14.79 0.90
N THR A 341 5.00 -15.82 1.41
CA THR A 341 5.50 -17.20 1.45
C THR A 341 4.73 -18.16 0.54
N ARG A 342 3.84 -17.67 -0.33
CA ARG A 342 2.93 -18.49 -1.14
C ARG A 342 3.59 -19.49 -2.09
N THR A 343 4.89 -19.37 -2.34
CA THR A 343 5.72 -20.25 -3.19
C THR A 343 6.43 -21.33 -2.39
N GLY A 344 6.33 -21.30 -1.06
CA GLY A 344 7.09 -22.18 -0.18
C GLY A 344 8.39 -21.57 0.34
N HIS A 345 8.68 -20.30 0.02
CA HIS A 345 9.82 -19.52 0.51
C HIS A 345 9.38 -18.08 0.73
N GLN A 346 10.00 -17.36 1.67
CA GLN A 346 9.79 -15.91 1.80
C GLN A 346 10.45 -15.16 0.64
N GLU A 347 9.62 -14.49 -0.16
CA GLU A 347 10.04 -13.70 -1.32
C GLU A 347 9.49 -12.28 -1.24
N LEU A 348 10.07 -11.37 -2.04
CA LEU A 348 9.51 -10.05 -2.28
C LEU A 348 8.49 -10.10 -3.42
N TRP A 349 7.31 -9.57 -3.14
CA TRP A 349 6.19 -9.46 -4.07
C TRP A 349 5.85 -8.00 -4.32
N PHE A 350 5.37 -7.73 -5.52
CA PHE A 350 5.05 -6.39 -5.98
C PHE A 350 3.73 -6.37 -6.74
N SER A 351 2.97 -5.28 -6.58
CA SER A 351 1.77 -5.03 -7.37
C SER A 351 1.56 -3.54 -7.57
N ARG A 352 0.89 -3.19 -8.69
CA ARG A 352 0.45 -1.83 -9.00
C ARG A 352 -1.06 -1.76 -8.84
N VAL A 353 -1.52 -0.75 -8.11
CA VAL A 353 -2.95 -0.49 -7.93
C VAL A 353 -3.28 0.89 -8.46
N ALA A 354 -4.10 0.94 -9.51
CA ALA A 354 -4.50 2.20 -10.12
C ALA A 354 -5.29 3.09 -9.15
N THR A 355 -4.90 4.36 -9.10
CA THR A 355 -5.50 5.43 -8.28
C THR A 355 -6.90 5.79 -8.75
N SER A 356 -7.19 5.57 -10.02
CA SER A 356 -8.52 5.64 -10.60
C SER A 356 -8.87 4.31 -11.23
N ARG A 357 -10.08 3.81 -10.96
CA ARG A 357 -10.68 2.87 -11.90
C ARG A 357 -10.97 3.67 -13.15
N VAL A 358 -10.11 3.56 -14.16
CA VAL A 358 -10.54 3.88 -15.53
C VAL A 358 -11.79 3.03 -15.72
N ALA A 359 -12.97 3.65 -15.68
CA ALA A 359 -14.21 2.96 -15.98
C ALA A 359 -13.91 2.15 -17.23
N PRO A 360 -14.03 0.80 -17.20
CA PRO A 360 -13.49 -0.06 -18.24
C PRO A 360 -13.87 0.61 -19.53
N ARG A 361 -12.87 1.13 -20.27
CA ARG A 361 -13.11 1.99 -21.44
C ARG A 361 -14.25 1.31 -22.13
N ARG A 362 -15.45 1.95 -22.16
CA ARG A 362 -16.65 1.31 -22.73
C ARG A 362 -16.11 0.62 -23.97
N PRO A 363 -16.13 -0.73 -24.06
CA PRO A 363 -15.52 -1.42 -25.19
C PRO A 363 -16.00 -0.63 -26.38
N PRO A 364 -15.07 -0.01 -27.16
CA PRO A 364 -15.38 1.09 -28.05
C PRO A 364 -16.67 0.70 -28.69
N ARG A 365 -17.73 1.52 -28.48
CA ARG A 365 -19.12 1.17 -28.86
C ARG A 365 -18.94 0.30 -30.07
N LEU A 366 -19.25 -0.99 -29.95
CA LEU A 366 -19.38 -1.81 -31.14
C LEU A 366 -20.49 -1.05 -31.86
N GLN A 367 -20.12 -0.08 -32.70
CA GLN A 367 -20.88 0.22 -33.87
C GLN A 367 -21.02 -1.18 -34.42
N PRO A 368 -22.22 -1.75 -34.45
CA PRO A 368 -22.43 -2.95 -35.22
C PRO A 368 -22.08 -2.49 -36.64
N GLY A 369 -20.80 -2.51 -36.99
CA GLY A 369 -20.37 -2.46 -38.36
C GLY A 369 -21.14 -3.60 -38.94
N LEU A 370 -22.05 -3.28 -39.85
CA LEU A 370 -23.00 -4.20 -40.44
C LEU A 370 -22.23 -5.47 -40.85
N VAL A 371 -22.20 -6.47 -39.97
CA VAL A 371 -21.39 -7.68 -40.16
C VAL A 371 -22.07 -8.58 -41.19
N GLY A 372 -23.30 -8.25 -41.59
CA GLY A 372 -23.86 -8.77 -42.80
C GLY A 372 -25.01 -8.02 -43.45
N GLN A 373 -25.12 -8.19 -44.76
CA GLN A 373 -26.20 -7.65 -45.57
C GLN A 373 -27.35 -8.68 -45.63
N LEU A 374 -28.55 -8.24 -45.26
CA LEU A 374 -29.77 -9.01 -45.45
C LEU A 374 -30.17 -9.00 -46.93
N ILE A 375 -30.22 -10.18 -47.55
CA ILE A 375 -30.61 -10.36 -48.95
C ILE A 375 -31.89 -11.18 -49.00
N GLY A 376 -33.02 -10.47 -48.82
CA GLY A 376 -34.37 -11.01 -48.99
C GLY A 376 -34.98 -11.72 -47.78
N GLY A 377 -36.32 -11.69 -47.70
CA GLY A 377 -37.12 -12.73 -47.06
C GLY A 377 -37.66 -12.49 -45.63
N VAL A 378 -37.09 -11.60 -44.81
CA VAL A 378 -37.48 -11.53 -43.37
C VAL A 378 -38.92 -11.07 -43.10
N ALA A 379 -39.63 -10.52 -44.10
CA ALA A 379 -40.93 -9.88 -43.87
C ALA A 379 -42.18 -10.67 -44.34
N VAL A 380 -42.06 -11.81 -45.06
CA VAL A 380 -43.26 -12.42 -45.69
C VAL A 380 -43.42 -13.94 -45.46
N ASP A 381 -42.34 -14.73 -45.43
CA ASP A 381 -42.38 -16.18 -45.17
C ASP A 381 -41.50 -16.61 -43.97
N GLY A 382 -40.84 -15.63 -43.33
CA GLY A 382 -40.00 -15.78 -42.14
C GLY A 382 -38.55 -16.15 -42.44
N GLY A 383 -38.25 -16.69 -43.64
CA GLY A 383 -36.92 -17.18 -44.00
C GLY A 383 -36.12 -16.14 -44.77
N GLY A 384 -34.79 -16.23 -44.77
CA GLY A 384 -33.96 -15.25 -45.49
C GLY A 384 -32.51 -15.67 -45.60
N TRP A 385 -31.69 -14.75 -46.09
CA TRP A 385 -30.23 -14.92 -46.11
C TRP A 385 -29.55 -13.68 -45.54
N VAL A 386 -28.52 -13.89 -44.73
CA VAL A 386 -27.58 -12.84 -44.32
C VAL A 386 -26.20 -13.18 -44.85
N ILE A 387 -25.54 -12.22 -45.49
CA ILE A 387 -24.14 -12.39 -45.90
C ILE A 387 -23.25 -11.96 -44.75
N LEU A 388 -22.61 -12.88 -44.02
CA LEU A 388 -21.61 -12.57 -43.00
C LEU A 388 -20.22 -12.80 -43.58
N ASP A 389 -19.33 -11.79 -43.51
CA ASP A 389 -17.94 -11.87 -44.02
C ASP A 389 -17.82 -12.38 -45.47
N GLY A 390 -18.80 -12.05 -46.32
CA GLY A 390 -18.85 -12.50 -47.72
C GLY A 390 -19.49 -13.87 -47.95
N TYR A 391 -19.95 -14.56 -46.90
CA TYR A 391 -20.58 -15.87 -46.98
C TYR A 391 -22.09 -15.79 -46.70
N PRO A 392 -22.95 -16.38 -47.56
CA PRO A 392 -24.39 -16.43 -47.32
C PRO A 392 -24.74 -17.46 -46.25
N HIS A 393 -25.42 -17.03 -45.19
CA HIS A 393 -25.99 -17.88 -44.14
C HIS A 393 -27.51 -17.92 -44.26
N PRO A 394 -28.13 -19.11 -44.33
CA PRO A 394 -29.58 -19.23 -44.36
C PRO A 394 -30.16 -18.88 -42.99
N ILE A 395 -31.20 -18.05 -42.98
CA ILE A 395 -32.00 -17.73 -41.80
C ILE A 395 -33.27 -18.58 -41.89
N PRO A 396 -33.52 -19.48 -40.92
CA PRO A 396 -34.72 -20.30 -40.94
C PRO A 396 -35.98 -19.44 -40.73
N PRO A 397 -37.16 -19.92 -41.16
CA PRO A 397 -38.40 -19.16 -41.06
C PRO A 397 -38.84 -18.81 -39.64
N SER A 398 -38.35 -19.59 -38.68
CA SER A 398 -38.58 -19.43 -37.25
C SER A 398 -37.33 -19.89 -36.50
N GLY A 399 -37.02 -19.24 -35.40
CA GLY A 399 -35.90 -19.62 -34.55
C GLY A 399 -35.21 -18.42 -33.91
N PRO A 400 -34.27 -18.67 -32.99
CA PRO A 400 -33.59 -17.64 -32.21
C PRO A 400 -32.85 -16.61 -33.08
N VAL A 401 -32.28 -17.05 -34.22
CA VAL A 401 -31.58 -16.17 -35.16
C VAL A 401 -32.55 -15.17 -35.79
N THR A 402 -33.75 -15.61 -36.17
CA THR A 402 -34.79 -14.76 -36.76
C THR A 402 -35.33 -13.75 -35.75
N GLU A 403 -35.53 -14.16 -34.50
CA GLU A 403 -35.93 -13.27 -33.40
C GLU A 403 -34.86 -12.20 -33.12
N ILE A 404 -33.58 -12.58 -33.07
CA ILE A 404 -32.47 -11.63 -32.90
C ILE A 404 -32.41 -10.63 -34.06
N LEU A 405 -32.59 -11.08 -35.30
CA LEU A 405 -32.57 -10.18 -36.46
C LEU A 405 -33.75 -9.21 -36.49
N GLN A 406 -34.95 -9.64 -36.08
CA GLN A 406 -36.11 -8.74 -35.93
C GLN A 406 -35.87 -7.68 -34.85
N LEU A 407 -35.25 -8.06 -33.73
CA LEU A 407 -34.87 -7.13 -32.66
C LEU A 407 -33.79 -6.14 -33.10
N LEU A 408 -32.81 -6.58 -33.88
CA LEU A 408 -31.79 -5.70 -34.47
C LEU A 408 -32.39 -4.74 -35.50
N ALA A 409 -33.34 -5.21 -36.33
CA ALA A 409 -34.08 -4.36 -37.25
C ALA A 409 -34.91 -3.30 -36.50
N ALA A 410 -35.57 -3.69 -35.41
CA ALA A 410 -36.29 -2.75 -34.53
C ALA A 410 -35.34 -1.72 -33.90
N ASN A 411 -34.12 -2.13 -33.52
CA ASN A 411 -33.11 -1.21 -32.99
C ASN A 411 -32.67 -0.18 -34.05
N ALA A 412 -32.49 -0.60 -35.31
CA ALA A 412 -32.13 0.30 -36.40
C ALA A 412 -33.20 1.36 -36.68
N LEU A 413 -34.48 1.05 -36.44
CA LEU A 413 -35.58 2.02 -36.61
C LEU A 413 -35.62 3.10 -35.53
N ILE A 414 -35.04 2.86 -34.36
CA ILE A 414 -34.98 3.83 -33.25
C ILE A 414 -33.62 4.52 -33.14
N GLU A 415 -32.65 4.15 -33.98
CA GLU A 415 -31.34 4.76 -34.03
C GLU A 415 -31.46 6.24 -34.46
N GLY A 416 -30.86 7.15 -33.67
CA GLY A 416 -30.96 8.60 -33.90
C GLY A 416 -32.14 9.29 -33.20
N VAL A 417 -33.06 8.54 -32.57
CA VAL A 417 -34.14 9.13 -31.77
C VAL A 417 -33.61 9.54 -30.39
N SER A 418 -33.65 10.84 -30.08
CA SER A 418 -33.03 11.40 -28.86
C SER A 418 -33.92 11.31 -27.60
N GLU A 419 -35.11 10.74 -27.70
CA GLU A 419 -36.07 10.70 -26.61
C GLU A 419 -35.70 9.66 -25.52
N PRO A 420 -35.98 9.94 -24.23
CA PRO A 420 -35.75 8.99 -23.14
C PRO A 420 -36.44 7.63 -23.36
N ALA A 421 -37.62 7.62 -24.00
CA ALA A 421 -38.36 6.41 -24.34
C ALA A 421 -37.58 5.52 -25.32
N ALA A 422 -36.91 6.10 -26.33
CA ALA A 422 -36.08 5.35 -27.27
C ALA A 422 -34.93 4.61 -26.56
N ARG A 423 -34.31 5.24 -25.54
CA ARG A 423 -33.27 4.59 -24.71
C ARG A 423 -33.80 3.46 -23.82
N GLN A 424 -35.08 3.49 -23.47
CA GLN A 424 -35.72 2.41 -22.74
C GLN A 424 -35.99 1.22 -23.66
N ILE A 425 -36.47 1.49 -24.88
CA ILE A 425 -36.71 0.47 -25.91
C ILE A 425 -35.39 -0.18 -26.33
N GLU A 426 -34.33 0.59 -26.56
CA GLU A 426 -32.98 0.08 -26.86
C GLU A 426 -32.49 -0.89 -25.77
N ARG A 427 -32.62 -0.51 -24.50
CA ARG A 427 -32.24 -1.37 -23.36
C ARG A 427 -33.07 -2.65 -23.30
N MET A 428 -34.36 -2.58 -23.61
CA MET A 428 -35.22 -3.76 -23.67
C MET A 428 -34.80 -4.69 -24.80
N ILE A 429 -34.52 -4.15 -26.00
CA ILE A 429 -34.06 -4.92 -27.16
C ILE A 429 -32.77 -5.69 -26.85
N PHE A 430 -31.73 -5.02 -26.33
CA PHE A 430 -30.46 -5.70 -26.05
C PHE A 430 -30.56 -6.71 -24.91
N ARG A 431 -31.42 -6.46 -23.92
CA ARG A 431 -31.71 -7.44 -22.87
C ARG A 431 -32.36 -8.70 -23.45
N THR A 432 -33.36 -8.54 -24.32
CA THR A 432 -34.02 -9.66 -24.97
C THR A 432 -33.07 -10.44 -25.88
N ILE A 433 -32.19 -9.77 -26.63
CA ILE A 433 -31.15 -10.44 -27.45
C ILE A 433 -30.23 -11.28 -26.55
N ALA A 434 -29.78 -10.73 -25.43
CA ALA A 434 -28.93 -11.46 -24.48
C ALA A 434 -29.64 -12.68 -23.88
N ASP A 435 -30.94 -12.55 -23.55
CA ASP A 435 -31.75 -13.64 -23.02
C ASP A 435 -31.93 -14.77 -24.06
N ILE A 436 -32.18 -14.44 -25.33
CA ILE A 436 -32.27 -15.42 -26.43
C ILE A 436 -30.91 -16.13 -26.61
N ALA A 437 -29.82 -15.38 -26.70
CA ALA A 437 -28.48 -15.95 -26.85
C ALA A 437 -28.08 -16.86 -25.69
N ALA A 438 -28.42 -16.48 -24.44
CA ALA A 438 -28.15 -17.28 -23.25
C ALA A 438 -29.02 -18.54 -23.14
N ARG A 439 -30.20 -18.57 -23.78
CA ARG A 439 -31.03 -19.77 -23.88
C ARG A 439 -30.44 -20.76 -24.88
N GLU A 440 -30.01 -20.28 -26.05
CA GLU A 440 -29.41 -21.12 -27.10
C GLU A 440 -28.03 -21.65 -26.71
N GLY A 441 -27.20 -20.83 -26.07
CA GLY A 441 -25.89 -21.26 -25.56
C GLY A 441 -25.96 -22.36 -24.50
N ARG A 442 -27.12 -22.51 -23.82
CA ARG A 442 -27.41 -23.60 -22.88
C ARG A 442 -28.05 -24.81 -23.53
N GLY A 443 -28.62 -24.67 -24.73
CA GLY A 443 -29.22 -25.76 -25.51
C GLY A 443 -28.23 -26.52 -26.39
N GLY A 444 -26.98 -26.07 -26.49
CA GLY A 444 -25.90 -26.71 -27.25
C GLY A 444 -25.25 -27.92 -26.57
N GLU A 445 -25.59 -28.21 -25.31
CA GLU A 445 -25.32 -29.53 -24.72
C GLU A 445 -26.43 -30.50 -25.14
N VAL A 446 -26.31 -31.04 -26.36
CA VAL A 446 -27.02 -32.26 -26.75
C VAL A 446 -26.21 -33.45 -26.21
N PRO A 447 -26.83 -34.52 -25.65
CA PRO A 447 -26.13 -35.75 -25.29
C PRO A 447 -25.43 -36.44 -26.48
#